data_AF-A0A7N2KT54-F1
#
_entry.id   AF-A0A7N2KT54-F1
#
_cell.length_a   1.000
_cell.length_b   1.000
_cell.length_c   1.000
_cell.angle_alpha   90.00
_cell.angle_beta   90.00
_cell.angle_gamma   90.00
#
_symmetry.space_group_name_H-M   'P 1'
#
loop_
_entity.id
_entity.type
_entity.pdbx_description
1 polymer ?
#
loop_
_entity_poly.entity_id
_entity_poly.type
_entity_poly.pdbx_seq_one_letter_code
_entity_poly.pdbx_strand_id
1 'polypeptide(L)'
;MQGGSSGIGYGLKYQARCISDVKADTDHTSFITGTLSLKEENEVHLIRVSSGGTELICEGLFSHPNEIWDLASCPFDQRIFSTVYSSESLASQTSRNNIYNYTQVTKYLELLNNAKQDAQHTPH
;
A
#
# COMPACT_ATOMS: atom_id res chain seq x y z
N MET A 1 39.81 -2.71 5.69
CA MET A 1 38.59 -1.95 6.02
C MET A 1 37.41 -2.71 5.42
N GLN A 2 36.72 -3.55 6.19
CA GLN A 2 35.47 -4.20 5.76
C GLN A 2 34.30 -3.36 6.30
N GLY A 3 33.82 -2.41 5.50
CA GLY A 3 32.55 -1.76 5.75
C GLY A 3 31.43 -2.59 5.15
N GLY A 4 31.12 -3.74 5.76
CA GLY A 4 29.98 -4.55 5.36
C GLY A 4 28.71 -3.93 5.93
N SER A 5 28.02 -3.07 5.19
CA SER A 5 26.65 -2.71 5.54
C SER A 5 25.79 -3.96 5.38
N SER A 6 25.37 -4.56 6.50
CA SER A 6 24.30 -5.56 6.47
C SER A 6 23.01 -4.81 6.16
N GLY A 7 22.65 -4.73 4.87
CA GLY A 7 21.38 -4.14 4.46
C GLY A 7 20.21 -4.94 4.99
N ILE A 8 19.13 -4.26 5.39
CA ILE A 8 17.84 -4.88 5.70
C ILE A 8 16.97 -4.87 4.44
N GLY A 9 16.22 -5.94 4.21
CA GLY A 9 15.44 -6.12 2.99
C GLY A 9 14.05 -6.65 3.27
N TYR A 10 13.09 -6.25 2.44
CA TYR A 10 11.71 -6.75 2.43
C TYR A 10 11.37 -7.23 1.03
N GLY A 11 10.94 -8.49 0.93
CA GLY A 11 10.54 -9.10 -0.34
C GLY A 11 9.05 -8.93 -0.59
N LEU A 12 8.69 -8.44 -1.78
CA LEU A 12 7.30 -8.43 -2.24
C LEU A 12 7.02 -9.67 -3.09
N LYS A 13 5.80 -10.21 -2.97
CA LYS A 13 5.31 -11.30 -3.82
C LYS A 13 5.24 -10.87 -5.29
N TYR A 14 4.82 -9.63 -5.52
CA TYR A 14 4.67 -9.02 -6.83
C TYR A 14 5.64 -7.84 -7.00
N GLN A 15 5.88 -7.41 -8.24
CA GLN A 15 6.79 -6.31 -8.52
C GLN A 15 6.31 -5.03 -7.84
N ALA A 16 7.20 -4.36 -7.10
CA ALA A 16 6.94 -3.03 -6.58
C ALA A 16 6.87 -2.02 -7.73
N ARG A 17 5.91 -1.09 -7.68
CA ARG A 17 5.84 0.03 -8.62
C ARG A 17 6.19 1.36 -7.97
N CYS A 18 5.61 1.62 -6.82
CA CYS A 18 5.74 2.89 -6.12
C CYS A 18 5.93 2.66 -4.63
N ILE A 19 6.65 3.58 -3.99
CA ILE A 19 6.93 3.57 -2.55
C ILE A 19 6.88 5.02 -2.03
N SER A 20 6.34 5.22 -0.83
CA SER A 20 6.31 6.50 -0.13
C SER A 20 6.59 6.27 1.35
N ASP A 21 7.16 7.27 2.02
CA ASP A 21 7.17 7.36 3.47
C ASP A 21 5.76 7.53 4.04
N VAL A 22 5.58 7.19 5.32
CA VAL A 22 4.35 7.48 6.10
C VAL A 22 4.57 8.74 6.93
N LYS A 23 4.27 9.90 6.34
CA LYS A 23 4.63 11.23 6.88
C LYS A 23 4.13 11.52 8.29
N ALA A 24 2.97 11.00 8.64
CA ALA A 24 2.34 11.22 9.93
C ALA A 24 2.74 10.20 11.01
N ASP A 25 3.53 9.17 10.67
CA ASP A 25 4.12 8.25 11.66
C ASP A 25 5.39 8.91 12.21
N THR A 26 5.25 9.64 13.32
CA THR A 26 6.36 10.36 13.95
C THR A 26 7.22 9.47 14.84
N ASP A 27 6.71 8.28 15.17
CA ASP A 27 7.29 7.40 16.17
C ASP A 27 8.15 6.30 15.53
N HIS A 28 7.89 5.98 14.26
CA HIS A 28 8.57 4.90 13.53
C HIS A 28 8.99 5.32 12.13
N THR A 29 10.01 4.65 11.61
CA THR A 29 10.34 4.72 10.19
C THR A 29 9.45 3.73 9.42
N SER A 30 8.40 4.26 8.80
CA SER A 30 7.39 3.48 8.09
C SER A 30 7.27 3.91 6.62
N PHE A 31 6.98 2.95 5.75
CA PHE A 31 6.80 3.12 4.32
C PHE A 31 5.53 2.41 3.85
N ILE A 32 4.94 2.91 2.78
CA ILE A 32 3.90 2.23 2.03
C ILE A 32 4.41 1.94 0.62
N THR A 33 4.20 0.73 0.12
CA THR A 33 4.59 0.33 -1.25
C THR A 33 3.42 -0.34 -1.96
N GLY A 34 3.24 -0.02 -3.23
CA GLY A 34 2.20 -0.58 -4.08
C GLY A 34 2.77 -1.54 -5.11
N THR A 35 2.07 -2.63 -5.38
CA THR A 35 2.47 -3.60 -6.39
C THR A 35 1.94 -3.25 -7.78
N LEU A 36 2.53 -3.91 -8.78
CA LEU A 36 2.05 -3.98 -10.15
C LEU A 36 1.91 -5.44 -10.58
N SER A 37 0.67 -5.80 -10.89
CA SER A 37 0.28 -7.03 -11.54
C SER A 37 -0.86 -6.74 -12.50
N LEU A 38 -0.75 -7.29 -13.72
CA LEU A 38 -1.80 -7.22 -14.74
C LEU A 38 -2.73 -8.44 -14.70
N LYS A 39 -2.43 -9.44 -13.87
CA LYS A 39 -3.13 -10.73 -13.82
C LYS A 39 -3.71 -11.06 -12.46
N GLU A 40 -3.00 -10.63 -11.42
CA GLU A 40 -3.33 -10.92 -10.02
C GLU A 40 -3.85 -9.64 -9.36
N GLU A 41 -4.57 -9.80 -8.24
CA GLU A 41 -4.94 -8.68 -7.39
C GLU A 41 -3.69 -7.95 -6.89
N ASN A 42 -3.70 -6.61 -6.95
CA ASN A 42 -2.60 -5.79 -6.47
C ASN A 42 -2.73 -5.56 -4.97
N GLU A 43 -1.62 -5.17 -4.34
CA GLU A 43 -1.55 -5.00 -2.90
C GLU A 43 -0.81 -3.71 -2.55
N VAL A 44 -1.24 -3.05 -1.47
CA VAL A 44 -0.45 -2.02 -0.79
C VAL A 44 0.05 -2.61 0.52
N HIS A 45 1.36 -2.54 0.74
CA HIS A 45 2.02 -3.00 1.97
C HIS A 45 2.39 -1.79 2.82
N LEU A 46 2.02 -1.81 4.10
CA LEU A 46 2.57 -0.95 5.13
C LEU A 46 3.74 -1.67 5.79
N ILE A 47 4.94 -1.12 5.61
CA ILE A 47 6.20 -1.69 6.09
C ILE A 47 6.76 -0.77 7.15
N ARG A 48 7.22 -1.34 8.26
CA ARG A 48 7.88 -0.61 9.35
C ARG A 48 9.26 -1.19 9.64
N VAL A 49 10.23 -0.32 9.90
CA VAL A 49 11.53 -0.72 10.45
C VAL A 49 11.33 -1.14 11.91
N SER A 50 11.82 -2.31 12.29
CA SER A 50 11.77 -2.77 13.69
C SER A 50 12.49 -1.78 14.61
N SER A 51 12.13 -1.76 15.90
CA SER A 51 12.75 -0.86 16.88
C SER A 51 14.28 -1.05 16.99
N GLY A 52 14.79 -2.25 16.70
CA GLY A 52 16.23 -2.55 16.64
C GLY A 52 16.92 -2.14 15.34
N GLY A 53 16.18 -1.71 14.32
CA GLY A 53 16.73 -1.31 13.02
C GLY A 53 17.27 -2.48 12.18
N THR A 54 16.98 -3.72 12.56
CA THR A 54 17.55 -4.94 11.94
C THR A 54 16.62 -5.62 10.96
N GLU A 55 15.33 -5.26 10.96
CA GLU A 55 14.30 -5.95 10.20
C GLU A 55 13.27 -4.98 9.64
N LEU A 56 12.63 -5.38 8.53
CA LEU A 56 11.46 -4.73 7.97
C LEU A 56 10.25 -5.63 8.21
N ILE A 57 9.23 -5.10 8.86
CA ILE A 57 8.03 -5.80 9.30
C ILE A 57 6.85 -5.33 8.46
N CYS A 58 6.05 -6.25 7.95
CA CYS A 58 4.78 -5.92 7.30
C CYS A 58 3.68 -5.75 8.35
N GLU A 59 3.19 -4.54 8.54
CA GLU A 59 2.14 -4.23 9.52
C GLU A 59 0.74 -4.16 8.91
N GLY A 60 0.67 -3.95 7.60
CA GLY A 60 -0.60 -3.87 6.88
C GLY A 60 -0.44 -4.41 5.47
N LEU A 61 -1.44 -5.17 5.03
CA LEU A 61 -1.55 -5.67 3.66
C LEU A 61 -2.96 -5.36 3.18
N PHE A 62 -3.05 -4.65 2.06
CA PHE A 62 -4.30 -4.09 1.58
C PHE A 62 -4.54 -4.46 0.12
N SER A 63 -5.59 -5.23 -0.16
CA SER A 63 -6.02 -5.53 -1.53
C SER A 63 -6.34 -4.25 -2.32
N HIS A 64 -5.99 -4.28 -3.59
CA HIS A 64 -6.18 -3.20 -4.54
C HIS A 64 -6.54 -3.79 -5.93
N PRO A 65 -7.68 -3.38 -6.53
CA PRO A 65 -8.23 -4.08 -7.69
C PRO A 65 -7.46 -3.84 -8.99
N ASN A 66 -6.70 -2.75 -9.10
CA ASN A 66 -6.02 -2.35 -10.34
C ASN A 66 -4.53 -2.08 -10.11
N GLU A 67 -3.78 -1.93 -11.19
CA GLU A 67 -2.37 -1.54 -11.16
C GLU A 67 -2.17 -0.20 -10.43
N ILE A 68 -1.35 -0.20 -9.39
CA ILE A 68 -1.09 1.00 -8.58
C ILE A 68 -0.01 1.81 -9.27
N TRP A 69 -0.36 2.98 -9.78
CA TRP A 69 0.55 3.85 -10.52
C TRP A 69 1.37 4.74 -9.61
N ASP A 70 0.73 5.26 -8.57
CA ASP A 70 1.37 6.09 -7.56
C ASP A 70 0.60 5.97 -6.23
N LEU A 71 1.24 6.38 -5.14
CA LEU A 71 0.64 6.44 -3.82
C LEU A 71 1.26 7.56 -2.97
N ALA A 72 0.48 8.06 -2.02
CA ALA A 72 0.95 9.07 -1.09
C ALA A 72 0.29 8.89 0.29
N SER A 73 1.08 9.03 1.36
CA SER A 73 0.57 9.06 2.72
C SER A 73 -0.03 10.42 3.08
N CYS A 74 -1.07 10.42 3.92
CA CYS A 74 -1.61 11.64 4.49
C CYS A 74 -0.61 12.22 5.50
N PRO A 75 -0.28 13.52 5.42
CA PRO A 75 0.69 14.15 6.32
C PRO A 75 0.14 14.44 7.72
N PHE A 76 -1.16 14.26 7.96
CA PHE A 76 -1.81 14.56 9.25
C PHE A 76 -2.38 13.33 9.96
N ASP A 77 -2.51 12.21 9.24
CA ASP A 77 -3.05 10.98 9.80
C ASP A 77 -2.36 9.78 9.15
N GLN A 78 -1.52 9.06 9.92
CA GLN A 78 -0.72 7.92 9.44
C GLN A 78 -1.55 6.75 8.91
N ARG A 79 -2.86 6.83 9.11
CA ARG A 79 -3.86 5.79 8.85
C ARG A 79 -4.55 5.98 7.49
N ILE A 80 -4.22 7.08 6.80
CA ILE A 80 -4.83 7.48 5.53
C ILE A 80 -3.73 7.55 4.48
N PHE A 81 -3.98 6.97 3.33
CA PHE A 81 -3.18 7.16 2.13
C PHE A 81 -4.07 7.17 0.90
N SER A 82 -3.54 7.64 -0.21
CA SER A 82 -4.22 7.64 -1.51
C SER A 82 -3.43 6.78 -2.49
N THR A 83 -4.15 6.14 -3.41
CA THR A 83 -3.56 5.48 -4.57
C THR A 83 -4.05 6.16 -5.85
N VAL A 84 -3.19 6.15 -6.87
CA VAL A 84 -3.54 6.48 -8.26
C VAL A 84 -3.54 5.19 -9.04
N TYR A 85 -4.62 4.92 -9.76
CA TYR A 85 -4.73 3.77 -10.65
C TYR A 85 -5.62 4.07 -11.84
N SER A 86 -5.49 3.27 -12.88
CA SER A 86 -6.43 3.25 -14.00
C SER A 86 -7.47 2.17 -13.78
N SER A 87 -8.76 2.54 -13.85
CA SER A 87 -9.83 1.56 -13.98
C SER A 87 -10.15 1.39 -15.47
N GLU A 88 -10.25 0.15 -15.94
CA GLU A 88 -10.97 -0.12 -17.18
C GLU A 88 -12.47 0.09 -16.89
N SER A 89 -12.92 1.34 -16.88
CA SER A 89 -14.35 1.60 -17.01
C SER A 89 -14.74 1.17 -18.42
N LEU A 90 -15.77 0.32 -18.53
CA LEU A 90 -16.52 0.08 -19.76
C LEU A 90 -17.18 1.39 -20.22
N ALA A 91 -16.37 2.35 -20.64
CA ALA A 91 -16.82 3.46 -21.45
C ALA A 91 -17.19 2.84 -22.79
N SER A 92 -18.48 2.64 -22.98
CA SER A 92 -19.11 2.43 -24.28
C SER A 92 -18.39 3.28 -25.33
N GLN A 93 -17.72 2.58 -26.23
CA GLN A 93 -17.25 3.01 -27.55
C GLN A 93 -17.50 4.49 -27.86
N THR A 94 -16.54 5.37 -27.58
CA THR A 94 -16.33 6.57 -28.39
C THR A 94 -14.85 6.95 -28.29
N SER A 95 -14.17 6.71 -29.40
CA SER A 95 -12.83 7.16 -29.77
C SER A 95 -12.30 8.38 -29.01
N ARG A 96 -11.15 8.20 -28.33
CA ARG A 96 -9.96 9.08 -28.26
C ARG A 96 -9.29 8.94 -26.88
N ASN A 97 -8.04 8.47 -26.87
CA ASN A 97 -6.96 8.66 -25.88
C ASN A 97 -7.31 9.31 -24.52
N ASN A 98 -8.20 8.74 -23.72
CA ASN A 98 -8.47 9.24 -22.38
C ASN A 98 -7.89 8.26 -21.37
N ILE A 99 -6.68 8.54 -20.89
CA ILE A 99 -6.16 7.98 -19.65
C ILE A 99 -6.88 8.73 -18.53
N TYR A 100 -7.96 8.16 -17.99
CA TYR A 100 -8.63 8.70 -16.81
C TYR A 100 -7.79 8.30 -15.58
N ASN A 101 -7.01 9.25 -15.05
CA ASN A 101 -6.35 9.08 -13.75
C ASN A 101 -7.41 9.23 -12.65
N TYR A 102 -7.72 8.15 -11.94
CA TYR A 102 -8.52 8.23 -10.71
C TYR A 102 -7.58 8.33 -9.51
N THR A 103 -7.79 9.35 -8.67
CA THR A 103 -7.21 9.41 -7.32
C THR A 103 -8.26 8.86 -6.36
N GLN A 104 -8.04 7.67 -5.83
CA GLN A 104 -8.87 7.14 -4.74
C GLN A 104 -8.16 7.41 -3.43
N VAL A 105 -8.79 8.22 -2.58
CA VAL A 105 -8.37 8.40 -1.19
C VAL A 105 -9.04 7.29 -0.38
N THR A 106 -8.32 6.20 -0.15
CA THR A 106 -8.86 5.07 0.61
C THR A 106 -8.47 5.21 2.08
N LYS A 107 -9.47 5.36 2.96
CA LYS A 107 -9.28 5.30 4.42
C LYS A 107 -9.20 3.84 4.86
N TYR A 108 -8.01 3.26 4.88
CA TYR A 108 -7.84 1.84 5.19
C TYR A 108 -8.09 1.45 6.66
N LEU A 109 -8.19 2.42 7.58
CA LEU A 109 -8.49 2.10 8.98
C LEU A 109 -9.94 1.76 9.30
N GLU A 110 -10.90 2.16 8.48
CA GLU A 110 -12.28 1.66 8.61
C GLU A 110 -12.30 0.15 8.30
N LEU A 111 -11.54 -0.26 7.29
CA LEU A 111 -11.46 -1.66 6.85
C LEU A 111 -10.72 -2.57 7.85
N LEU A 112 -9.60 -2.12 8.44
CA LEU A 112 -8.89 -2.92 9.46
C LEU A 112 -9.64 -3.02 10.79
N ASN A 113 -10.37 -1.97 11.21
CA ASN A 113 -11.19 -2.04 12.42
C ASN A 113 -12.41 -2.95 12.21
N ASN A 114 -13.05 -2.91 11.04
CA ASN A 114 -14.14 -3.82 10.70
C ASN A 114 -13.66 -5.28 10.59
N ALA A 115 -12.51 -5.53 9.93
CA ALA A 115 -11.95 -6.88 9.81
C ALA A 115 -11.54 -7.49 11.17
N LYS A 116 -11.06 -6.66 12.11
CA LYS A 116 -10.78 -7.10 13.49
C LYS A 116 -12.05 -7.33 14.32
N GLN A 117 -13.13 -6.59 14.06
CA GLN A 117 -14.44 -6.81 14.69
C GLN A 117 -15.12 -8.09 14.18
N ASP A 118 -15.03 -8.37 12.88
CA ASP A 118 -15.59 -9.59 12.27
C ASP A 118 -14.86 -10.87 12.73
N ALA A 119 -13.54 -10.81 12.93
CA ALA A 119 -12.75 -11.93 13.46
C ALA A 119 -13.04 -12.26 14.94
N GLN A 120 -13.76 -11.39 15.66
CA GLN A 120 -14.20 -11.62 17.04
C GLN A 120 -15.65 -12.16 17.13
N HIS A 121 -16.35 -12.32 16.00
CA HIS A 121 -17.77 -12.73 15.94
C HIS A 121 -17.98 -14.06 15.19
N THR A 122 -17.04 -14.99 15.21
CA THR A 122 -17.32 -16.38 14.81
C THR A 122 -18.15 -17.05 15.92
N PRO A 123 -19.40 -17.48 15.67
CA PRO A 123 -20.19 -18.14 16.70
C PRO A 123 -19.60 -19.53 17.01
N HIS A 124 -19.48 -19.85 18.30
CA HIS A 124 -19.20 -21.19 18.81
C HIS A 124 -20.32 -22.18 18.47
#